data_AF-A0A8T9CM87-F1
#
_entry.id   AF-A0A8T9CM87-F1
#
_cell.length_a   1.000
_cell.length_b   1.000
_cell.length_c   1.000
_cell.angle_alpha   90.00
_cell.angle_beta   90.00
_cell.angle_gamma   90.00
#
_symmetry.space_group_name_H-M   'P 1'
#
loop_
_entity.id
_entity.type
_entity.pdbx_description
1 polymer ?
#
loop_
_entity_poly.entity_id
_entity_poly.type
_entity_poly.pdbx_seq_one_letter_code
_entity_poly.pdbx_strand_id
1 'polypeptide(L)'
;MNKIFKVIWNPATGNYTVTSETAKSRGKKSGRSKLLISALVAGGMLSSFGALANAGNDNGQGVDYGSGSAGDGWVAIGKGAKANTFMNTSGSSTAVGYDAIAEGQYSSAIGSKTHAIGGASMAFGVSAISEGDRSIALGASSYSLGQYSMALGRYSKALGKLSIAMGDSSKAEGANAIALGNATKATEIMSIALGDTANASKAYSMALGASSVASEENAIALGRSSVASGTDSLAFGRQSLASAANAIAIGAETEAAENATAIGNNAKAKGTNSMAMGFGSLAYKVNTIALGNGSQALADNAIAIGQGNKADGVDAIALGNGSQSRGLNTIALGTASNATGDKSLALGSNSSANGINSVALGADSIADLDNTVSVGNSSLKRKIVNVKNGAIKSDSYDAINGSQLYAISDSVAKRLGGGAAVDVDDGTVTAPTYNLKNGSKNNVGAALAVLDENTLQWDQTKGKYSAAHG
;
A
#
# COMPACT_ATOMS: atom_id res chain seq x y z
N MET A 1 2.87 24.28 -43.47
CA MET A 1 2.45 25.67 -43.19
C MET A 1 3.35 26.22 -42.08
N ASN A 2 4.31 27.08 -42.44
CA ASN A 2 5.22 27.73 -41.49
C ASN A 2 4.45 28.72 -40.61
N LYS A 3 4.42 28.50 -39.29
CA LYS A 3 3.92 29.50 -38.33
C LYS A 3 5.14 30.20 -37.72
N ILE A 4 5.44 31.39 -38.21
CA ILE A 4 6.53 32.24 -37.70
C ILE A 4 5.95 33.08 -36.55
N PHE A 5 6.61 33.06 -35.40
CA PHE A 5 6.24 33.83 -34.20
C PHE A 5 7.39 34.72 -33.75
N LYS A 6 7.09 35.90 -33.19
CA LYS A 6 8.09 36.82 -32.62
C LYS A 6 7.87 36.96 -31.11
N VAL A 7 8.96 36.95 -30.36
CA VAL A 7 8.97 37.20 -28.91
C VAL A 7 9.09 38.70 -28.66
N ILE A 8 8.23 39.25 -27.80
CA ILE A 8 8.19 40.68 -27.45
C ILE A 8 8.18 40.85 -25.93
N TRP A 9 8.93 41.83 -25.43
CA TRP A 9 8.94 42.21 -24.01
C TRP A 9 7.69 43.02 -23.65
N ASN A 10 6.94 42.62 -22.63
CA ASN A 10 5.80 43.37 -22.10
C ASN A 10 6.18 44.10 -20.80
N PRO A 11 6.38 45.43 -20.83
CA PRO A 11 6.76 46.20 -19.65
C PRO A 11 5.64 46.36 -18.62
N ALA A 12 4.37 46.10 -18.97
CA ALA A 12 3.26 46.17 -18.02
C ALA A 12 3.16 44.92 -17.14
N THR A 13 3.65 43.77 -17.62
CA THR A 13 3.63 42.49 -16.88
C THR A 13 5.02 41.98 -16.51
N GLY A 14 6.08 42.63 -16.99
CA GLY A 14 7.46 42.26 -16.70
C GLY A 14 7.93 40.95 -17.35
N ASN A 15 7.23 40.45 -18.37
CA ASN A 15 7.48 39.13 -18.97
C ASN A 15 7.57 39.19 -20.51
N TYR A 16 8.24 38.20 -21.11
CA TYR A 16 8.26 37.99 -22.57
C TYR A 16 6.99 37.26 -23.03
N THR A 17 6.34 37.75 -24.08
CA THR A 17 5.12 37.16 -24.67
C THR A 17 5.34 36.86 -26.15
N VAL A 18 4.80 35.74 -26.64
CA VAL A 18 4.90 35.31 -28.04
C VAL A 18 3.68 35.81 -28.83
N THR A 19 3.89 36.45 -29.97
CA THR A 19 2.80 36.95 -30.83
C THR A 19 3.08 36.71 -32.31
N SER A 20 2.00 36.64 -33.11
CA SER A 20 2.07 36.50 -34.57
C SER A 20 2.72 37.74 -35.22
N GLU A 21 3.57 37.52 -36.23
CA GLU A 21 4.36 38.57 -36.91
C GLU A 21 3.50 39.66 -37.59
N THR A 22 2.20 39.44 -37.79
CA THR A 22 1.27 40.41 -38.41
C THR A 22 0.61 41.37 -37.42
N ALA A 23 0.99 41.36 -36.13
CA ALA A 23 0.43 42.28 -35.14
C ALA A 23 0.95 43.72 -35.31
N LYS A 24 0.05 44.65 -35.68
CA LYS A 24 0.36 46.09 -35.83
C LYS A 24 0.74 46.73 -34.48
N SER A 25 1.97 47.25 -34.40
CA SER A 25 2.45 48.10 -33.31
C SER A 25 1.68 49.43 -33.26
N ARG A 26 1.01 49.74 -32.14
CA ARG A 26 0.45 51.08 -31.87
C ARG A 26 1.51 51.94 -31.18
N GLY A 27 1.92 53.01 -31.87
CA GLY A 27 2.94 53.96 -31.43
C GLY A 27 2.54 54.80 -30.20
N LYS A 28 3.59 55.31 -29.54
CA LYS A 28 3.58 56.18 -28.35
C LYS A 28 2.63 57.38 -28.51
N LYS A 29 1.78 57.62 -27.51
CA LYS A 29 1.18 58.95 -27.29
C LYS A 29 1.88 59.66 -26.13
N SER A 30 2.53 60.76 -26.49
CA SER A 30 2.96 61.87 -25.65
C SER A 30 1.74 62.59 -25.09
N GLY A 31 1.79 62.95 -23.81
CA GLY A 31 0.80 63.78 -23.13
C GLY A 31 1.44 64.56 -21.99
N ARG A 32 2.01 65.73 -22.30
CA ARG A 32 2.41 66.76 -21.34
C ARG A 32 1.19 67.26 -20.57
N SER A 33 1.31 67.43 -19.25
CA SER A 33 0.61 68.50 -18.55
C SER A 33 1.49 69.12 -17.46
N LYS A 34 2.04 70.29 -17.82
CA LYS A 34 2.41 71.47 -17.02
C LYS A 34 3.06 71.24 -15.64
N LEU A 35 4.40 71.23 -15.62
CA LEU A 35 5.19 71.74 -14.49
C LEU A 35 5.18 73.27 -14.52
N LEU A 36 4.58 73.89 -13.51
CA LEU A 36 4.87 75.27 -13.14
C LEU A 36 6.05 75.23 -12.17
N ILE A 37 7.22 75.59 -12.68
CA ILE A 37 8.38 75.98 -11.88
C ILE A 37 8.30 77.49 -11.73
N SER A 38 7.98 77.97 -10.54
CA SER A 38 8.27 79.34 -10.10
C SER A 38 9.21 79.23 -8.92
N ALA A 39 10.47 79.63 -9.15
CA ALA A 39 11.51 79.76 -8.15
C ALA A 39 11.26 81.01 -7.29
N LEU A 40 11.41 80.89 -5.96
CA LEU A 40 12.07 81.92 -5.15
C LEU A 40 12.52 81.33 -3.81
N VAL A 41 13.85 81.31 -3.64
CA VAL A 41 14.55 81.02 -2.40
C VAL A 41 14.42 82.25 -1.49
N ALA A 42 13.97 82.06 -0.24
CA ALA A 42 14.60 82.63 0.97
C ALA A 42 13.73 82.41 2.22
N GLY A 43 14.28 81.64 3.19
CA GLY A 43 14.10 81.87 4.62
C GLY A 43 12.79 81.44 5.27
N GLY A 44 12.77 80.25 5.89
CA GLY A 44 11.72 79.92 6.86
C GLY A 44 11.63 78.44 7.21
N MET A 45 12.45 78.03 8.17
CA MET A 45 12.17 76.97 9.17
C MET A 45 11.64 75.61 8.71
N LEU A 46 12.49 74.60 8.94
CA LEU A 46 12.16 73.20 9.26
C LEU A 46 10.69 72.96 9.67
N SER A 47 9.88 72.39 8.78
CA SER A 47 8.75 71.55 9.18
C SER A 47 8.67 70.35 8.24
N SER A 48 8.72 69.17 8.84
CA SER A 48 8.71 67.86 8.18
C SER A 48 7.47 67.68 7.30
N PHE A 49 7.66 67.14 6.10
CA PHE A 49 6.57 66.49 5.36
C PHE A 49 6.05 65.32 6.21
N GLY A 50 4.89 65.55 6.84
CA GLY A 50 4.35 64.69 7.88
C GLY A 50 3.91 63.33 7.36
N ALA A 51 4.39 62.28 8.01
CA ALA A 51 3.45 61.27 8.46
C ALA A 51 2.43 62.00 9.34
N LEU A 52 1.19 62.16 8.88
CA LEU A 52 0.09 62.71 9.67
C LEU A 52 -0.28 61.74 10.81
N ALA A 53 0.57 61.63 11.83
CA ALA A 53 0.07 61.39 13.18
C ALA A 53 -0.60 62.69 13.59
N ASN A 54 -1.93 62.76 13.49
CA ASN A 54 -2.69 63.91 13.97
C ASN A 54 -2.59 63.91 15.51
N ALA A 55 -1.52 64.51 16.05
CA ALA A 55 -1.08 64.52 17.45
C ALA A 55 -2.06 65.21 18.45
N GLY A 56 -3.36 65.21 18.15
CA GLY A 56 -4.43 65.73 19.00
C GLY A 56 -5.67 64.83 19.10
N ASN A 57 -5.73 63.71 18.36
CA ASN A 57 -6.78 62.69 18.53
C ASN A 57 -6.32 61.48 19.35
N ASP A 58 -5.07 61.48 19.80
CA ASP A 58 -4.55 60.49 20.73
C ASP A 58 -5.17 60.75 22.10
N ASN A 59 -6.22 59.99 22.41
CA ASN A 59 -6.90 59.99 23.70
C ASN A 59 -6.69 58.65 24.40
N GLY A 60 -5.50 58.06 24.22
CA GLY A 60 -5.11 56.82 24.86
C GLY A 60 -5.20 56.94 26.38
N GLN A 61 -5.72 55.90 27.03
CA GLN A 61 -5.97 55.92 28.47
C GLN A 61 -5.38 54.70 29.16
N GLY A 62 -4.83 54.94 30.34
CA GLY A 62 -4.65 53.91 31.35
C GLY A 62 -6.00 53.53 31.92
N VAL A 63 -6.28 52.23 31.99
CA VAL A 63 -7.50 51.70 32.63
C VAL A 63 -7.10 50.66 33.66
N ASP A 64 -7.63 50.78 34.89
CA ASP A 64 -7.50 49.73 35.88
C ASP A 64 -8.57 48.66 35.63
N TYR A 65 -8.14 47.44 35.32
CA TYR A 65 -9.01 46.28 35.11
C TYR A 65 -9.18 45.45 36.40
N GLY A 66 -8.98 46.05 37.58
CA GLY A 66 -9.21 45.42 38.89
C GLY A 66 -8.00 44.63 39.40
N SER A 67 -6.80 44.96 38.93
CA SER A 67 -5.56 44.22 39.22
C SER A 67 -4.77 44.74 40.43
N GLY A 68 -5.31 45.70 41.20
CA GLY A 68 -4.88 45.99 42.57
C GLY A 68 -3.57 46.80 42.73
N SER A 69 -2.99 47.33 41.66
CA SER A 69 -1.82 48.23 41.72
C SER A 69 -1.75 49.12 40.47
N ALA A 70 -2.56 50.18 40.42
CA ALA A 70 -2.53 51.15 39.34
C ALA A 70 -1.32 52.10 39.48
N GLY A 71 -0.55 52.29 38.40
CA GLY A 71 0.57 53.24 38.33
C GLY A 71 0.74 53.84 36.93
N ASP A 72 1.65 54.80 36.78
CA ASP A 72 1.73 55.68 35.59
C ASP A 72 2.56 55.12 34.40
N GLY A 73 3.10 53.91 34.48
CA GLY A 73 4.07 53.42 33.49
C GLY A 73 3.51 52.58 32.34
N TRP A 74 2.24 52.76 31.97
CA TRP A 74 1.60 52.12 30.80
C TRP A 74 1.79 52.97 29.53
N VAL A 75 1.61 52.36 28.35
CA VAL A 75 1.66 53.07 27.06
C VAL A 75 0.33 52.91 26.34
N ALA A 76 -0.39 54.00 26.08
CA ALA A 76 -1.58 54.00 25.23
C ALA A 76 -1.50 55.12 24.18
N ILE A 77 -1.36 54.76 22.91
CA ILE A 77 -1.18 55.70 21.80
C ILE A 77 -2.22 55.39 20.71
N GLY A 78 -2.99 56.40 20.27
CA GLY A 78 -4.06 56.23 19.30
C GLY A 78 -5.45 56.53 19.87
N LYS A 79 -6.38 56.90 18.98
CA LYS A 79 -7.78 57.13 19.34
C LYS A 79 -8.41 55.83 19.86
N GLY A 80 -8.96 55.86 21.07
CA GLY A 80 -9.63 54.74 21.74
C GLY A 80 -8.68 53.70 22.33
N ALA A 81 -7.37 53.94 22.28
CA ALA A 81 -6.39 53.00 22.83
C ALA A 81 -6.51 52.92 24.36
N LYS A 82 -6.47 51.71 24.92
CA LYS A 82 -6.55 51.46 26.38
C LYS A 82 -5.48 50.50 26.82
N ALA A 83 -4.69 50.86 27.83
CA ALA A 83 -3.67 49.99 28.40
C ALA A 83 -3.92 49.78 29.91
N ASN A 84 -3.71 48.56 30.39
CA ASN A 84 -3.86 48.24 31.81
C ASN A 84 -2.83 49.02 32.64
N THR A 85 -3.29 49.73 33.67
CA THR A 85 -2.45 50.51 34.60
C THR A 85 -1.67 49.67 35.60
N PHE A 86 -1.83 48.35 35.60
CA PHE A 86 -1.08 47.46 36.48
C PHE A 86 0.42 47.56 36.20
N MET A 87 1.17 47.82 37.27
CA MET A 87 2.60 48.09 37.23
C MET A 87 3.31 47.37 38.38
N ASN A 88 4.45 46.74 38.09
CA ASN A 88 5.45 46.34 39.08
C ASN A 88 6.85 46.24 38.42
N THR A 89 7.83 45.64 39.09
CA THR A 89 9.19 45.45 38.54
C THR A 89 9.26 44.54 37.31
N SER A 90 8.19 43.83 36.97
CA SER A 90 8.15 42.84 35.87
C SER A 90 7.69 43.41 34.53
N GLY A 91 7.10 44.61 34.50
CA GLY A 91 6.79 45.31 33.24
C GLY A 91 5.51 46.15 33.25
N SER A 92 5.12 46.58 32.05
CA SER A 92 3.99 47.49 31.77
C SER A 92 3.17 47.01 30.59
N SER A 93 1.89 47.39 30.53
CA SER A 93 1.01 47.09 29.39
C SER A 93 1.11 48.17 28.29
N THR A 94 1.02 47.77 27.03
CA THR A 94 1.19 48.65 25.86
C THR A 94 0.06 48.48 24.85
N ALA A 95 -0.66 49.57 24.54
CA ALA A 95 -1.67 49.64 23.49
C ALA A 95 -1.29 50.72 22.47
N VAL A 96 -1.13 50.35 21.19
CA VAL A 96 -0.75 51.30 20.12
C VAL A 96 -1.61 51.08 18.89
N GLY A 97 -2.51 52.02 18.59
CA GLY A 97 -3.35 52.04 17.40
C GLY A 97 -4.82 52.39 17.68
N TYR A 98 -5.61 52.54 16.62
CA TYR A 98 -7.03 52.87 16.70
C TYR A 98 -7.81 51.74 17.39
N ASP A 99 -8.46 52.03 18.52
CA ASP A 99 -9.19 51.07 19.37
C ASP A 99 -8.34 49.84 19.78
N ALA A 100 -7.03 50.01 20.00
CA ALA A 100 -6.16 48.96 20.55
C ALA A 100 -6.36 48.82 22.07
N ILE A 101 -6.58 47.61 22.59
CA ILE A 101 -6.86 47.36 24.01
C ILE A 101 -5.87 46.33 24.56
N ALA A 102 -5.00 46.75 25.48
CA ALA A 102 -4.11 45.89 26.25
C ALA A 102 -4.64 45.79 27.69
N GLU A 103 -5.49 44.79 27.95
CA GLU A 103 -6.20 44.58 29.20
C GLU A 103 -5.45 43.67 30.18
N GLY A 104 -4.71 42.66 29.68
CA GLY A 104 -3.93 41.77 30.53
C GLY A 104 -2.73 42.47 31.19
N GLN A 105 -2.31 42.00 32.36
CA GLN A 105 -1.09 42.50 33.02
C GLN A 105 0.13 42.29 32.10
N TYR A 106 0.92 43.34 31.81
CA TYR A 106 2.07 43.30 30.89
C TYR A 106 1.71 42.91 29.44
N SER A 107 0.45 43.06 29.04
CA SER A 107 0.01 42.70 27.69
C SER A 107 0.42 43.75 26.65
N SER A 108 0.52 43.35 25.39
CA SER A 108 0.84 44.24 24.27
C SER A 108 -0.19 44.11 23.16
N ALA A 109 -0.93 45.18 22.86
CA ALA A 109 -1.89 45.27 21.75
C ALA A 109 -1.44 46.34 20.75
N ILE A 110 -1.04 45.94 19.54
CA ILE A 110 -0.50 46.85 18.53
C ILE A 110 -1.22 46.69 17.19
N GLY A 111 -1.77 47.78 16.67
CA GLY A 111 -2.54 47.84 15.44
C GLY A 111 -3.99 48.27 15.67
N SER A 112 -4.86 48.07 14.68
CA SER A 112 -6.24 48.59 14.76
C SER A 112 -7.20 47.55 15.33
N LYS A 113 -8.00 47.92 16.33
CA LYS A 113 -9.00 47.06 16.98
C LYS A 113 -8.42 45.78 17.56
N THR A 114 -7.14 45.79 17.95
CA THR A 114 -6.49 44.63 18.57
C THR A 114 -6.85 44.56 20.05
N HIS A 115 -6.95 43.35 20.60
CA HIS A 115 -7.32 43.14 22.02
C HIS A 115 -6.44 42.07 22.66
N ALA A 116 -5.53 42.47 23.55
CA ALA A 116 -4.69 41.58 24.34
C ALA A 116 -5.26 41.50 25.77
N ILE A 117 -5.99 40.42 26.08
CA ILE A 117 -6.76 40.23 27.32
C ILE A 117 -5.95 39.41 28.34
N GLY A 118 -5.27 38.35 27.88
CA GLY A 118 -4.52 37.46 28.78
C GLY A 118 -3.29 38.14 29.40
N GLY A 119 -2.88 37.70 30.60
CA GLY A 119 -1.67 38.20 31.25
C GLY A 119 -0.42 37.91 30.41
N ALA A 120 0.42 38.91 30.17
CA ALA A 120 1.58 38.88 29.29
C ALA A 120 1.27 38.39 27.86
N SER A 121 0.04 38.59 27.38
CA SER A 121 -0.37 38.24 26.01
C SER A 121 0.05 39.30 24.99
N MET A 122 0.12 38.92 23.71
CA MET A 122 0.51 39.81 22.62
C MET A 122 -0.49 39.73 21.46
N ALA A 123 -1.14 40.83 21.11
CA ALA A 123 -2.02 40.95 19.95
C ALA A 123 -1.45 41.98 18.94
N PHE A 124 -1.13 41.54 17.71
CA PHE A 124 -0.55 42.39 16.67
C PHE A 124 -1.31 42.26 15.34
N GLY A 125 -1.78 43.37 14.76
CA GLY A 125 -2.42 43.37 13.43
C GLY A 125 -3.70 44.20 13.36
N VAL A 126 -4.71 43.69 12.65
CA VAL A 126 -6.04 44.33 12.59
C VAL A 126 -7.06 43.35 13.14
N SER A 127 -7.79 43.74 14.19
CA SER A 127 -8.75 42.86 14.87
C SER A 127 -8.16 41.54 15.40
N ALA A 128 -6.86 41.53 15.71
CA ALA A 128 -6.19 40.40 16.38
C ALA A 128 -6.61 40.36 17.86
N ILE A 129 -6.94 39.18 18.37
CA ILE A 129 -7.39 38.99 19.75
C ILE A 129 -6.55 37.90 20.42
N SER A 130 -5.94 38.23 21.56
CA SER A 130 -5.12 37.32 22.38
C SER A 130 -5.72 37.22 23.78
N GLU A 131 -6.50 36.17 24.04
CA GLU A 131 -7.22 35.95 25.29
C GLU A 131 -6.44 35.08 26.29
N GLY A 132 -5.65 34.12 25.82
CA GLY A 132 -4.91 33.23 26.71
C GLY A 132 -3.76 33.93 27.42
N ASP A 133 -3.47 33.54 28.66
CA ASP A 133 -2.25 34.01 29.36
C ASP A 133 -1.00 33.60 28.58
N ARG A 134 -0.07 34.54 28.38
CA ARG A 134 1.16 34.39 27.58
C ARG A 134 0.89 33.89 26.16
N SER A 135 -0.29 34.18 25.62
CA SER A 135 -0.65 33.85 24.23
C SER A 135 -0.16 34.90 23.24
N ILE A 136 -0.10 34.52 21.96
CA ILE A 136 0.34 35.40 20.86
C ILE A 136 -0.66 35.32 19.71
N ALA A 137 -1.32 36.42 19.38
CA ALA A 137 -2.12 36.58 18.18
C ALA A 137 -1.46 37.59 17.23
N LEU A 138 -0.99 37.15 16.06
CA LEU A 138 -0.32 38.01 15.07
C LEU A 138 -0.93 37.81 13.67
N GLY A 139 -1.54 38.85 13.12
CA GLY A 139 -2.21 38.82 11.82
C GLY A 139 -3.59 39.47 11.83
N ALA A 140 -4.19 39.67 10.65
CA ALA A 140 -5.54 40.19 10.56
C ALA A 140 -6.55 39.15 11.09
N SER A 141 -7.33 39.51 12.10
CA SER A 141 -8.35 38.65 12.71
C SER A 141 -7.81 37.30 13.24
N SER A 142 -6.53 37.25 13.63
CA SER A 142 -5.99 36.10 14.36
C SER A 142 -6.59 36.03 15.77
N TYR A 143 -6.77 34.82 16.30
CA TYR A 143 -7.39 34.59 17.59
C TYR A 143 -6.64 33.52 18.40
N SER A 144 -6.06 33.92 19.53
CA SER A 144 -5.33 33.04 20.44
C SER A 144 -6.06 32.97 21.78
N LEU A 145 -6.76 31.87 22.05
CA LEU A 145 -7.55 31.66 23.27
C LEU A 145 -6.80 30.82 24.31
N GLY A 146 -6.04 29.81 23.87
CA GLY A 146 -5.37 28.90 24.80
C GLY A 146 -4.25 29.58 25.60
N GLN A 147 -4.05 29.19 26.85
CA GLN A 147 -2.86 29.61 27.61
C GLN A 147 -1.59 29.13 26.88
N TYR A 148 -0.58 29.99 26.78
CA TYR A 148 0.67 29.73 26.04
C TYR A 148 0.48 29.38 24.56
N SER A 149 -0.65 29.76 23.95
CA SER A 149 -0.95 29.46 22.55
C SER A 149 -0.38 30.50 21.59
N MET A 150 -0.25 30.13 20.31
CA MET A 150 0.25 31.02 19.26
C MET A 150 -0.60 30.92 18.00
N ALA A 151 -1.29 32.00 17.63
CA ALA A 151 -2.01 32.18 16.37
C ALA A 151 -1.28 33.18 15.46
N LEU A 152 -0.66 32.71 14.38
CA LEU A 152 0.10 33.52 13.43
C LEU A 152 -0.49 33.40 12.01
N GLY A 153 -1.05 34.47 11.47
CA GLY A 153 -1.63 34.52 10.13
C GLY A 153 -3.07 35.03 10.11
N ARG A 154 -3.55 35.40 8.92
CA ARG A 154 -4.92 35.90 8.73
C ARG A 154 -5.94 34.83 9.16
N TYR A 155 -6.90 35.18 10.02
CA TYR A 155 -7.91 34.25 10.55
C TYR A 155 -7.38 32.97 11.24
N SER A 156 -6.09 32.94 11.62
CA SER A 156 -5.53 31.80 12.38
C SER A 156 -6.17 31.71 13.77
N LYS A 157 -6.41 30.49 14.26
CA LYS A 157 -7.08 30.23 15.54
C LYS A 157 -6.33 29.19 16.37
N ALA A 158 -5.75 29.61 17.48
CA ALA A 158 -5.11 28.73 18.46
C ALA A 158 -5.95 28.67 19.74
N LEU A 159 -6.83 27.68 19.83
CA LEU A 159 -7.85 27.58 20.89
C LEU A 159 -7.41 26.70 22.06
N GLY A 160 -6.58 25.70 21.81
CA GLY A 160 -6.09 24.79 22.85
C GLY A 160 -4.92 25.37 23.65
N LYS A 161 -4.77 24.95 24.91
CA LYS A 161 -3.58 25.26 25.72
C LYS A 161 -2.32 24.75 25.02
N LEU A 162 -1.25 25.55 24.98
CA LEU A 162 0.02 25.22 24.30
C LEU A 162 -0.16 24.91 22.79
N SER A 163 -1.25 25.33 22.16
CA SER A 163 -1.51 25.08 20.73
C SER A 163 -0.82 26.11 19.83
N ILE A 164 -0.50 25.70 18.61
CA ILE A 164 0.13 26.53 17.59
C ILE A 164 -0.69 26.47 16.31
N ALA A 165 -1.25 27.60 15.88
CA ALA A 165 -1.92 27.77 14.61
C ALA A 165 -1.16 28.79 13.75
N MET A 166 -0.60 28.35 12.62
CA MET A 166 0.24 29.16 11.75
C MET A 166 -0.22 29.05 10.29
N GLY A 167 -0.49 30.17 9.63
CA GLY A 167 -1.00 30.23 8.26
C GLY A 167 -2.40 30.84 8.17
N ASP A 168 -2.87 31.05 6.94
CA ASP A 168 -4.19 31.63 6.72
C ASP A 168 -5.30 30.62 7.07
N SER A 169 -6.20 31.01 7.97
CA SER A 169 -7.33 30.19 8.43
C SER A 169 -6.94 28.83 9.05
N SER A 170 -5.71 28.71 9.56
CA SER A 170 -5.27 27.53 10.33
C SER A 170 -5.98 27.46 11.68
N LYS A 171 -6.28 26.24 12.14
CA LYS A 171 -7.07 26.01 13.36
C LYS A 171 -6.44 24.91 14.21
N ALA A 172 -5.91 25.27 15.37
CA ALA A 172 -5.42 24.34 16.39
C ALA A 172 -6.36 24.39 17.60
N GLU A 173 -7.29 23.45 17.70
CA GLU A 173 -8.35 23.44 18.71
C GLU A 173 -7.98 22.67 19.98
N GLY A 174 -7.26 21.56 19.82
CA GLY A 174 -6.86 20.69 20.92
C GLY A 174 -5.69 21.23 21.73
N ALA A 175 -5.57 20.78 22.98
CA ALA A 175 -4.39 21.04 23.80
C ALA A 175 -3.13 20.46 23.13
N ASN A 176 -2.05 21.22 23.10
CA ASN A 176 -0.79 20.88 22.43
C ASN A 176 -0.94 20.59 20.92
N ALA A 177 -2.05 20.98 20.29
CA ALA A 177 -2.27 20.77 18.87
C ALA A 177 -1.42 21.72 18.02
N ILE A 178 -0.99 21.25 16.85
CA ILE A 178 -0.17 22.02 15.91
C ILE A 178 -0.86 22.02 14.55
N ALA A 179 -1.25 23.20 14.06
CA ALA A 179 -1.85 23.40 12.74
C ALA A 179 -1.01 24.41 11.94
N LEU A 180 -0.28 23.94 10.92
CA LEU A 180 0.62 24.78 10.11
C LEU A 180 0.30 24.65 8.62
N GLY A 181 -0.17 25.73 7.98
CA GLY A 181 -0.55 25.77 6.57
C GLY A 181 -1.80 26.61 6.32
N ASN A 182 -2.25 26.67 5.07
CA ASN A 182 -3.53 27.29 4.74
C ASN A 182 -4.67 26.33 5.10
N ALA A 183 -5.70 26.83 5.79
CA ALA A 183 -6.91 26.09 6.15
C ALA A 183 -6.67 24.73 6.84
N THR A 184 -5.58 24.59 7.59
CA THR A 184 -5.27 23.39 8.37
C THR A 184 -6.16 23.24 9.60
N LYS A 185 -6.41 22.00 10.02
CA LYS A 185 -7.20 21.68 11.22
C LYS A 185 -6.52 20.61 12.06
N ALA A 186 -6.17 20.95 13.29
CA ALA A 186 -5.73 20.03 14.33
C ALA A 186 -6.72 20.14 15.49
N THR A 187 -7.67 19.20 15.58
CA THR A 187 -8.93 19.39 16.33
C THR A 187 -8.85 18.93 17.78
N GLU A 188 -8.12 17.85 18.05
CA GLU A 188 -8.08 17.20 19.36
C GLU A 188 -6.69 17.25 20.00
N ILE A 189 -6.58 16.80 21.25
CA ILE A 189 -5.33 16.81 22.02
C ILE A 189 -4.17 16.16 21.25
N MET A 190 -3.01 16.82 21.25
CA MET A 190 -1.77 16.37 20.62
C MET A 190 -1.90 16.05 19.11
N SER A 191 -2.94 16.55 18.44
CA SER A 191 -3.10 16.39 16.99
C SER A 191 -2.16 17.31 16.21
N ILE A 192 -1.65 16.84 15.07
CA ILE A 192 -0.70 17.58 14.23
C ILE A 192 -1.20 17.61 12.80
N ALA A 193 -1.45 18.79 12.25
CA ALA A 193 -1.82 19.01 10.86
C ALA A 193 -0.85 19.98 10.16
N LEU A 194 -0.17 19.51 9.11
CA LEU A 194 0.80 20.29 8.33
C LEU A 194 0.51 20.19 6.83
N GLY A 195 0.30 21.32 6.17
CA GLY A 195 0.08 21.42 4.73
C GLY A 195 -1.26 22.03 4.35
N ASP A 196 -1.40 22.49 3.11
CA ASP A 196 -2.66 23.07 2.61
C ASP A 196 -3.86 22.14 2.85
N THR A 197 -4.86 22.60 3.59
CA THR A 197 -6.08 21.86 3.96
C THR A 197 -5.85 20.53 4.71
N ALA A 198 -4.69 20.31 5.35
CA ALA A 198 -4.45 19.09 6.14
C ALA A 198 -5.39 19.02 7.35
N ASN A 199 -5.91 17.84 7.67
CA ASN A 199 -6.90 17.64 8.73
C ASN A 199 -6.56 16.46 9.64
N ALA A 200 -6.18 16.76 10.89
CA ALA A 200 -6.02 15.81 11.99
C ALA A 200 -7.20 15.99 12.96
N SER A 201 -8.16 15.07 12.91
CA SER A 201 -9.48 15.24 13.55
C SER A 201 -9.61 14.64 14.95
N LYS A 202 -8.68 13.77 15.37
CA LYS A 202 -8.77 13.03 16.64
C LYS A 202 -7.49 13.08 17.47
N ALA A 203 -7.58 12.61 18.72
CA ALA A 203 -6.45 12.63 19.65
C ALA A 203 -5.24 11.90 19.06
N TYR A 204 -4.04 12.47 19.23
CA TYR A 204 -2.78 11.93 18.72
C TYR A 204 -2.71 11.69 17.20
N SER A 205 -3.71 12.13 16.44
CA SER A 205 -3.73 11.97 14.98
C SER A 205 -2.74 12.93 14.30
N MET A 206 -2.16 12.48 13.19
CA MET A 206 -1.13 13.21 12.46
C MET A 206 -1.43 13.23 10.96
N ALA A 207 -1.69 14.42 10.42
CA ALA A 207 -1.93 14.66 8.99
C ALA A 207 -0.83 15.57 8.42
N LEU A 208 0.05 15.02 7.58
CA LEU A 208 1.20 15.71 7.01
C LEU A 208 1.17 15.64 5.48
N GLY A 209 0.86 16.75 4.82
CA GLY A 209 0.75 16.85 3.36
C GLY A 209 -0.48 17.65 2.93
N ALA A 210 -0.45 18.19 1.71
CA ALA A 210 -1.60 18.90 1.19
C ALA A 210 -2.82 17.95 1.07
N SER A 211 -3.93 18.34 1.68
CA SER A 211 -5.18 17.59 1.79
C SER A 211 -5.03 16.21 2.42
N SER A 212 -4.02 15.97 3.25
CA SER A 212 -3.96 14.74 4.06
C SER A 212 -5.03 14.74 5.14
N VAL A 213 -5.55 13.57 5.46
CA VAL A 213 -6.64 13.40 6.42
C VAL A 213 -6.33 12.24 7.37
N ALA A 214 -6.23 12.54 8.67
CA ALA A 214 -6.18 11.56 9.74
C ALA A 214 -7.45 11.72 10.58
N SER A 215 -8.41 10.80 10.39
CA SER A 215 -9.78 10.95 10.91
C SER A 215 -10.02 10.29 12.26
N GLU A 216 -9.14 9.40 12.70
CA GLU A 216 -9.31 8.59 13.91
C GLU A 216 -8.14 8.72 14.89
N GLU A 217 -8.33 8.23 16.12
CA GLU A 217 -7.29 8.26 17.16
C GLU A 217 -6.03 7.50 16.73
N ASN A 218 -4.86 8.07 17.03
CA ASN A 218 -3.54 7.57 16.63
C ASN A 218 -3.34 7.40 15.10
N ALA A 219 -4.29 7.85 14.26
CA ALA A 219 -4.18 7.71 12.82
C ALA A 219 -3.08 8.62 12.26
N ILE A 220 -2.27 8.09 11.35
CA ILE A 220 -1.15 8.81 10.73
C ILE A 220 -1.34 8.82 9.21
N ALA A 221 -1.57 9.99 8.64
CA ALA A 221 -1.65 10.23 7.20
C ALA A 221 -0.48 11.13 6.74
N LEU A 222 0.46 10.57 5.98
CA LEU A 222 1.66 11.28 5.49
C LEU A 222 1.76 11.19 3.97
N GLY A 223 1.54 12.31 3.28
CA GLY A 223 1.56 12.41 1.82
C GLY A 223 0.44 13.31 1.29
N ARG A 224 0.55 13.74 0.03
CA ARG A 224 -0.52 14.53 -0.60
C ARG A 224 -1.78 13.66 -0.75
N SER A 225 -2.89 14.11 -0.22
CA SER A 225 -4.18 13.40 -0.25
C SER A 225 -4.13 11.98 0.36
N SER A 226 -3.20 11.71 1.29
CA SER A 226 -3.24 10.46 2.06
C SER A 226 -4.40 10.49 3.06
N VAL A 227 -5.01 9.34 3.31
CA VAL A 227 -6.19 9.21 4.17
C VAL A 227 -6.01 8.03 5.12
N ALA A 228 -5.95 8.32 6.41
CA ALA A 228 -5.96 7.33 7.49
C ALA A 228 -7.30 7.46 8.23
N SER A 229 -8.23 6.55 7.94
CA SER A 229 -9.64 6.59 8.40
C SER A 229 -9.97 5.64 9.55
N GLY A 230 -9.01 4.85 10.02
CA GLY A 230 -9.20 3.93 11.15
C GLY A 230 -8.33 4.26 12.36
N THR A 231 -8.75 3.79 13.52
CA THR A 231 -7.94 3.85 14.75
C THR A 231 -6.62 3.11 14.54
N ASP A 232 -5.51 3.68 15.01
CA ASP A 232 -4.15 3.12 14.85
C ASP A 232 -3.75 2.85 13.38
N SER A 233 -4.41 3.50 12.42
CA SER A 233 -4.14 3.29 10.98
C SER A 233 -2.99 4.16 10.47
N LEU A 234 -2.26 3.67 9.48
CA LEU A 234 -1.11 4.32 8.88
C LEU A 234 -1.24 4.40 7.36
N ALA A 235 -1.40 5.61 6.82
CA ALA A 235 -1.40 5.89 5.39
C ALA A 235 -0.16 6.74 5.01
N PHE A 236 0.83 6.13 4.38
CA PHE A 236 2.07 6.77 3.96
C PHE A 236 2.21 6.75 2.44
N GLY A 237 2.16 7.90 1.78
CA GLY A 237 2.29 8.06 0.34
C GLY A 237 1.22 8.96 -0.27
N ARG A 238 1.42 9.39 -1.52
CA ARG A 238 0.39 10.16 -2.23
C ARG A 238 -0.85 9.30 -2.45
N GLN A 239 -2.03 9.76 -2.06
CA GLN A 239 -3.30 9.04 -2.23
C GLN A 239 -3.31 7.63 -1.62
N SER A 240 -2.50 7.37 -0.59
CA SER A 240 -2.63 6.14 0.20
C SER A 240 -3.91 6.20 1.04
N LEU A 241 -4.57 5.05 1.20
CA LEU A 241 -5.80 4.90 1.96
C LEU A 241 -5.67 3.74 2.95
N ALA A 242 -5.60 4.05 4.22
CA ALA A 242 -5.79 3.10 5.31
C ALA A 242 -7.23 3.24 5.81
N SER A 243 -8.12 2.36 5.37
CA SER A 243 -9.57 2.58 5.41
C SER A 243 -10.27 2.18 6.71
N ALA A 244 -9.60 1.42 7.58
CA ALA A 244 -10.17 0.87 8.80
C ALA A 244 -9.10 0.66 9.89
N ALA A 245 -9.50 0.14 11.05
CA ALA A 245 -8.62 -0.02 12.21
C ALA A 245 -7.40 -0.90 11.90
N ASN A 246 -6.24 -0.54 12.46
CA ASN A 246 -4.95 -1.21 12.28
C ASN A 246 -4.49 -1.36 10.82
N ALA A 247 -5.11 -0.65 9.87
CA ALA A 247 -4.76 -0.72 8.46
C ALA A 247 -3.41 -0.02 8.20
N ILE A 248 -2.53 -0.67 7.44
CA ILE A 248 -1.23 -0.13 7.05
C ILE A 248 -1.17 -0.03 5.53
N ALA A 249 -1.15 1.19 4.99
CA ALA A 249 -1.05 1.49 3.56
C ALA A 249 0.20 2.33 3.27
N ILE A 250 1.24 1.73 2.68
CA ILE A 250 2.54 2.38 2.42
C ILE A 250 2.88 2.33 0.92
N GLY A 251 2.88 3.48 0.26
CA GLY A 251 3.12 3.64 -1.17
C GLY A 251 2.13 4.62 -1.78
N ALA A 252 2.39 5.07 -3.01
CA ALA A 252 1.40 5.89 -3.71
C ALA A 252 0.22 5.02 -4.17
N GLU A 253 -1.01 5.51 -4.00
CA GLU A 253 -2.26 4.86 -4.43
C GLU A 253 -2.48 3.48 -3.79
N THR A 254 -1.96 3.26 -2.57
CA THR A 254 -2.20 2.04 -1.80
C THR A 254 -3.55 2.04 -1.11
N GLU A 255 -4.11 0.86 -0.88
CA GLU A 255 -5.37 0.68 -0.16
C GLU A 255 -5.27 -0.50 0.80
N ALA A 256 -5.54 -0.26 2.08
CA ALA A 256 -5.58 -1.30 3.11
C ALA A 256 -6.93 -1.26 3.87
N ALA A 257 -7.56 -2.42 3.98
CA ALA A 257 -8.73 -2.69 4.82
C ALA A 257 -8.35 -2.96 6.29
N GLU A 258 -9.31 -3.39 7.09
CA GLU A 258 -9.13 -3.64 8.52
C GLU A 258 -8.08 -4.74 8.79
N ASN A 259 -7.16 -4.46 9.72
CA ASN A 259 -6.01 -5.32 10.05
C ASN A 259 -5.16 -5.71 8.81
N ALA A 260 -5.30 -4.98 7.70
CA ALA A 260 -4.65 -5.31 6.45
C ALA A 260 -3.37 -4.51 6.27
N THR A 261 -2.41 -5.08 5.54
CA THR A 261 -1.13 -4.44 5.21
C THR A 261 -0.94 -4.38 3.70
N ALA A 262 -0.94 -3.18 3.13
CA ALA A 262 -0.66 -2.90 1.72
C ALA A 262 0.65 -2.10 1.58
N ILE A 263 1.67 -2.65 0.91
CA ILE A 263 2.97 -2.01 0.73
C ILE A 263 3.42 -2.08 -0.74
N GLY A 264 3.63 -0.93 -1.37
CA GLY A 264 4.06 -0.79 -2.77
C GLY A 264 3.11 0.07 -3.60
N ASN A 265 3.58 0.68 -4.68
CA ASN A 265 2.71 1.53 -5.50
C ASN A 265 1.52 0.73 -6.06
N ASN A 266 0.29 1.25 -5.85
CA ASN A 266 -0.97 0.60 -6.25
C ASN A 266 -1.21 -0.80 -5.64
N ALA A 267 -0.54 -1.14 -4.52
CA ALA A 267 -0.82 -2.36 -3.75
C ALA A 267 -2.18 -2.24 -3.03
N LYS A 268 -2.98 -3.30 -3.06
CA LYS A 268 -4.36 -3.30 -2.54
C LYS A 268 -4.63 -4.53 -1.67
N ALA A 269 -4.68 -4.32 -0.36
CA ALA A 269 -5.09 -5.32 0.62
C ALA A 269 -6.55 -5.01 1.05
N LYS A 270 -7.53 -5.50 0.28
CA LYS A 270 -8.96 -5.15 0.41
C LYS A 270 -9.73 -6.07 1.37
N GLY A 271 -9.19 -7.24 1.68
CA GLY A 271 -9.81 -8.13 2.66
C GLY A 271 -9.37 -7.83 4.09
N THR A 272 -10.20 -8.17 5.08
CA THR A 272 -9.79 -8.14 6.48
C THR A 272 -8.63 -9.12 6.72
N ASN A 273 -7.66 -8.73 7.54
CA ASN A 273 -6.43 -9.51 7.83
C ASN A 273 -5.62 -9.87 6.57
N SER A 274 -5.77 -9.10 5.48
CA SER A 274 -5.06 -9.39 4.23
C SER A 274 -3.70 -8.70 4.14
N MET A 275 -2.81 -9.23 3.32
CA MET A 275 -1.48 -8.68 3.08
C MET A 275 -1.23 -8.57 1.58
N ALA A 276 -0.99 -7.37 1.07
CA ALA A 276 -0.60 -7.12 -0.32
C ALA A 276 0.73 -6.37 -0.36
N MET A 277 1.81 -7.00 -0.85
CA MET A 277 3.13 -6.37 -0.94
C MET A 277 3.72 -6.50 -2.34
N GLY A 278 4.04 -5.37 -2.97
CA GLY A 278 4.56 -5.30 -4.35
C GLY A 278 3.78 -4.31 -5.20
N PHE A 279 4.37 -3.88 -6.33
CA PHE A 279 3.66 -3.02 -7.27
C PHE A 279 2.41 -3.72 -7.81
N GLY A 280 1.24 -3.11 -7.63
CA GLY A 280 -0.03 -3.64 -8.12
C GLY A 280 -0.47 -4.98 -7.54
N SER A 281 0.09 -5.43 -6.40
CA SER A 281 -0.39 -6.64 -5.74
C SER A 281 -1.82 -6.47 -5.23
N LEU A 282 -2.59 -7.55 -5.21
CA LEU A 282 -4.01 -7.55 -4.85
C LEU A 282 -4.36 -8.73 -3.95
N ALA A 283 -4.63 -8.44 -2.67
CA ALA A 283 -5.17 -9.37 -1.69
C ALA A 283 -6.65 -8.99 -1.46
N TYR A 284 -7.58 -9.65 -2.16
CA TYR A 284 -8.94 -9.14 -2.36
C TYR A 284 -9.93 -9.55 -1.27
N LYS A 285 -9.67 -10.68 -0.61
CA LYS A 285 -10.61 -11.40 0.27
C LYS A 285 -10.00 -11.66 1.66
N VAL A 286 -10.78 -12.20 2.58
CA VAL A 286 -10.37 -12.31 3.99
C VAL A 286 -9.17 -13.25 4.12
N ASN A 287 -8.23 -12.90 5.00
CA ASN A 287 -7.00 -13.67 5.28
C ASN A 287 -6.14 -13.98 4.04
N THR A 288 -6.18 -13.13 3.01
CA THR A 288 -5.41 -13.35 1.78
C THR A 288 -3.99 -12.81 1.88
N ILE A 289 -3.04 -13.46 1.19
CA ILE A 289 -1.65 -13.01 1.09
C ILE A 289 -1.26 -12.90 -0.38
N ALA A 290 -0.97 -11.70 -0.86
CA ALA A 290 -0.48 -11.39 -2.20
C ALA A 290 0.90 -10.71 -2.13
N LEU A 291 1.97 -11.48 -2.30
CA LEU A 291 3.35 -10.99 -2.29
C LEU A 291 3.96 -11.05 -3.69
N GLY A 292 4.39 -9.92 -4.26
CA GLY A 292 5.03 -9.85 -5.57
C GLY A 292 4.38 -8.85 -6.52
N ASN A 293 5.12 -8.45 -7.55
CA ASN A 293 4.60 -7.54 -8.58
C ASN A 293 3.38 -8.19 -9.29
N GLY A 294 2.23 -7.53 -9.21
CA GLY A 294 0.98 -7.99 -9.83
C GLY A 294 0.46 -9.35 -9.30
N SER A 295 0.90 -9.82 -8.14
CA SER A 295 0.37 -11.05 -7.55
C SER A 295 -1.07 -10.83 -7.05
N GLN A 296 -1.91 -11.84 -7.19
CA GLN A 296 -3.36 -11.76 -6.95
C GLN A 296 -3.84 -12.95 -6.13
N ALA A 297 -4.31 -12.68 -4.92
CA ALA A 297 -5.03 -13.62 -4.06
C ALA A 297 -6.50 -13.17 -3.99
N LEU A 298 -7.39 -13.86 -4.72
CA LEU A 298 -8.74 -13.36 -5.05
C LEU A 298 -9.88 -14.05 -4.27
N ALA A 299 -9.61 -15.12 -3.54
CA ALA A 299 -10.57 -15.87 -2.74
C ALA A 299 -10.13 -15.97 -1.27
N ASP A 300 -11.04 -16.34 -0.37
CA ASP A 300 -10.74 -16.40 1.07
C ASP A 300 -9.59 -17.36 1.36
N ASN A 301 -8.71 -16.96 2.28
CA ASN A 301 -7.50 -17.68 2.70
C ASN A 301 -6.49 -17.99 1.56
N ALA A 302 -6.66 -17.39 0.38
CA ALA A 302 -5.77 -17.63 -0.75
C ALA A 302 -4.39 -16.98 -0.56
N ILE A 303 -3.35 -17.65 -1.05
CA ILE A 303 -1.95 -17.23 -0.97
C ILE A 303 -1.35 -17.19 -2.37
N ALA A 304 -0.87 -16.02 -2.81
CA ALA A 304 -0.20 -15.80 -4.07
C ALA A 304 1.17 -15.14 -3.84
N ILE A 305 2.25 -15.92 -3.94
CA ILE A 305 3.61 -15.46 -3.65
C ILE A 305 4.52 -15.58 -4.88
N GLY A 306 4.83 -14.44 -5.47
CA GLY A 306 5.70 -14.22 -6.62
C GLY A 306 5.03 -13.39 -7.70
N GLN A 307 5.77 -13.08 -8.76
CA GLN A 307 5.31 -12.13 -9.78
C GLN A 307 4.19 -12.73 -10.64
N GLY A 308 3.09 -12.00 -10.77
CA GLY A 308 1.96 -12.36 -11.65
C GLY A 308 1.20 -13.63 -11.23
N ASN A 309 1.41 -14.14 -10.02
CA ASN A 309 0.68 -15.32 -9.55
C ASN A 309 -0.80 -15.01 -9.33
N LYS A 310 -1.63 -16.04 -9.47
CA LYS A 310 -3.07 -15.93 -9.34
C LYS A 310 -3.65 -17.10 -8.54
N ALA A 311 -4.07 -16.82 -7.31
CA ALA A 311 -4.82 -17.75 -6.47
C ALA A 311 -6.30 -17.35 -6.44
N ASP A 312 -7.11 -17.99 -7.29
CA ASP A 312 -8.54 -17.70 -7.49
C ASP A 312 -9.45 -18.61 -6.65
N GLY A 313 -8.95 -19.76 -6.19
CA GLY A 313 -9.72 -20.71 -5.37
C GLY A 313 -9.65 -20.39 -3.88
N VAL A 314 -10.70 -20.75 -3.13
CA VAL A 314 -10.68 -20.69 -1.66
C VAL A 314 -9.60 -21.64 -1.14
N ASP A 315 -8.84 -21.20 -0.14
CA ASP A 315 -7.67 -21.91 0.41
C ASP A 315 -6.59 -22.28 -0.64
N ALA A 316 -6.57 -21.59 -1.79
CA ALA A 316 -5.62 -21.90 -2.86
C ALA A 316 -4.24 -21.27 -2.62
N ILE A 317 -3.18 -21.98 -3.03
CA ILE A 317 -1.78 -21.54 -2.88
C ILE A 317 -1.06 -21.54 -4.23
N ALA A 318 -0.74 -20.36 -4.74
CA ALA A 318 0.04 -20.14 -5.95
C ALA A 318 1.44 -19.57 -5.60
N LEU A 319 2.48 -20.37 -5.72
CA LEU A 319 3.87 -20.00 -5.41
C LEU A 319 4.79 -20.22 -6.63
N GLY A 320 5.51 -19.18 -7.06
CA GLY A 320 6.31 -19.20 -8.30
C GLY A 320 6.23 -17.89 -9.08
N ASN A 321 6.46 -17.94 -10.39
CA ASN A 321 6.21 -16.81 -11.30
C ASN A 321 5.10 -17.20 -12.28
N GLY A 322 4.02 -16.42 -12.35
CA GLY A 322 2.86 -16.69 -13.18
C GLY A 322 2.13 -18.00 -12.83
N SER A 323 2.27 -18.52 -11.61
CA SER A 323 1.54 -19.73 -11.20
C SER A 323 0.05 -19.43 -10.96
N GLN A 324 -0.79 -20.43 -11.22
CA GLN A 324 -2.24 -20.29 -11.15
C GLN A 324 -2.86 -21.43 -10.33
N SER A 325 -3.57 -21.08 -9.27
CA SER A 325 -4.34 -22.02 -8.44
C SER A 325 -5.80 -21.59 -8.45
N ARG A 326 -6.63 -22.29 -9.23
CA ARG A 326 -7.99 -21.86 -9.59
C ARG A 326 -9.09 -22.70 -8.94
N GLY A 327 -8.79 -23.96 -8.60
CA GLY A 327 -9.74 -24.84 -7.89
C GLY A 327 -9.73 -24.60 -6.38
N LEU A 328 -10.76 -25.10 -5.71
CA LEU A 328 -10.87 -25.11 -4.24
C LEU A 328 -9.73 -25.94 -3.61
N ASN A 329 -9.09 -25.44 -2.56
CA ASN A 329 -7.99 -26.11 -1.84
C ASN A 329 -6.85 -26.59 -2.77
N THR A 330 -6.51 -25.81 -3.80
CA THR A 330 -5.47 -26.18 -4.77
C THR A 330 -4.10 -25.63 -4.42
N ILE A 331 -3.05 -26.30 -4.89
CA ILE A 331 -1.66 -25.83 -4.76
C ILE A 331 -0.99 -25.87 -6.13
N ALA A 332 -0.49 -24.72 -6.60
CA ALA A 332 0.37 -24.61 -7.77
C ALA A 332 1.74 -24.06 -7.34
N LEU A 333 2.76 -24.93 -7.40
CA LEU A 333 4.13 -24.64 -6.98
C LEU A 333 5.11 -24.79 -8.14
N GLY A 334 5.59 -23.65 -8.64
CA GLY A 334 6.55 -23.56 -9.75
C GLY A 334 6.15 -22.50 -10.78
N THR A 335 7.13 -22.06 -11.60
CA THR A 335 6.87 -21.11 -12.70
C THR A 335 5.81 -21.64 -13.65
N ALA A 336 4.79 -20.85 -13.93
CA ALA A 336 3.66 -21.19 -14.79
C ALA A 336 2.98 -22.54 -14.44
N SER A 337 3.09 -23.00 -13.19
CA SER A 337 2.32 -24.15 -12.71
C SER A 337 0.83 -23.81 -12.66
N ASN A 338 -0.03 -24.78 -12.93
CA ASN A 338 -1.46 -24.57 -13.09
C ASN A 338 -2.25 -25.69 -12.38
N ALA A 339 -2.97 -25.37 -11.31
CA ALA A 339 -3.83 -26.29 -10.59
C ALA A 339 -5.29 -25.82 -10.70
N THR A 340 -6.12 -26.57 -11.43
CA THR A 340 -7.51 -26.19 -11.73
C THR A 340 -8.54 -27.14 -11.18
N GLY A 341 -8.23 -28.42 -11.00
CA GLY A 341 -9.12 -29.37 -10.34
C GLY A 341 -9.15 -29.13 -8.83
N ASP A 342 -10.30 -29.27 -8.19
CA ASP A 342 -10.40 -29.09 -6.74
C ASP A 342 -9.48 -30.07 -5.99
N LYS A 343 -8.84 -29.62 -4.90
CA LYS A 343 -7.90 -30.38 -4.08
C LYS A 343 -6.68 -30.89 -4.85
N SER A 344 -6.38 -30.30 -6.02
CA SER A 344 -5.26 -30.72 -6.85
C SER A 344 -3.92 -30.06 -6.45
N LEU A 345 -2.83 -30.72 -6.80
CA LEU A 345 -1.45 -30.26 -6.61
C LEU A 345 -0.69 -30.29 -7.94
N ALA A 346 -0.28 -29.12 -8.43
CA ALA A 346 0.67 -28.99 -9.53
C ALA A 346 2.04 -28.60 -8.97
N LEU A 347 3.01 -29.53 -8.99
CA LEU A 347 4.34 -29.35 -8.41
C LEU A 347 5.42 -29.43 -9.50
N GLY A 348 5.88 -28.27 -9.98
CA GLY A 348 6.92 -28.14 -11.00
C GLY A 348 6.62 -27.06 -12.04
N SER A 349 7.65 -26.59 -12.74
CA SER A 349 7.48 -25.62 -13.83
C SER A 349 6.55 -26.16 -14.92
N ASN A 350 5.56 -25.37 -15.34
CA ASN A 350 4.54 -25.76 -16.34
C ASN A 350 3.77 -27.05 -16.00
N SER A 351 3.78 -27.51 -14.74
CA SER A 351 2.96 -28.66 -14.34
C SER A 351 1.47 -28.25 -14.36
N SER A 352 0.60 -29.17 -14.79
CA SER A 352 -0.85 -28.93 -14.87
C SER A 352 -1.63 -30.03 -14.18
N ALA A 353 -2.33 -29.70 -13.09
CA ALA A 353 -3.22 -30.62 -12.38
C ALA A 353 -4.69 -30.19 -12.60
N ASN A 354 -5.34 -30.83 -13.55
CA ASN A 354 -6.70 -30.48 -13.99
C ASN A 354 -7.79 -31.40 -13.42
N GLY A 355 -7.44 -32.65 -13.11
CA GLY A 355 -8.35 -33.57 -12.44
C GLY A 355 -8.61 -33.19 -10.98
N ILE A 356 -9.80 -33.49 -10.47
CA ILE A 356 -10.14 -33.34 -9.07
C ILE A 356 -9.29 -34.31 -8.25
N ASN A 357 -8.73 -33.83 -7.12
CA ASN A 357 -7.89 -34.63 -6.24
C ASN A 357 -6.69 -35.27 -6.99
N SER A 358 -6.17 -34.58 -8.01
CA SER A 358 -5.06 -35.04 -8.83
C SER A 358 -3.73 -34.39 -8.41
N VAL A 359 -2.62 -35.04 -8.75
CA VAL A 359 -1.26 -34.54 -8.50
C VAL A 359 -0.46 -34.61 -9.81
N ALA A 360 -0.02 -33.46 -10.31
CA ALA A 360 0.98 -33.37 -11.37
C ALA A 360 2.36 -33.15 -10.75
N LEU A 361 3.22 -34.17 -10.80
CA LEU A 361 4.52 -34.18 -10.13
C LEU A 361 5.67 -34.06 -11.14
N GLY A 362 6.40 -32.94 -11.08
CA GLY A 362 7.53 -32.62 -11.95
C GLY A 362 7.20 -31.63 -13.05
N ALA A 363 8.24 -31.05 -13.65
CA ALA A 363 8.09 -30.08 -14.74
C ALA A 363 7.32 -30.69 -15.94
N ASP A 364 6.42 -29.90 -16.53
CA ASP A 364 5.60 -30.28 -17.69
C ASP A 364 4.71 -31.53 -17.47
N SER A 365 4.56 -32.00 -16.22
CA SER A 365 3.65 -33.11 -15.90
C SER A 365 2.19 -32.65 -16.03
N ILE A 366 1.32 -33.53 -16.54
CA ILE A 366 -0.10 -33.27 -16.75
C ILE A 366 -0.92 -34.36 -16.06
N ALA A 367 -1.77 -33.98 -15.12
CA ALA A 367 -2.73 -34.84 -14.43
C ALA A 367 -4.16 -34.40 -14.76
N ASP A 368 -4.73 -34.94 -15.85
CA ASP A 368 -6.08 -34.59 -16.32
C ASP A 368 -7.18 -35.48 -15.73
N LEU A 369 -6.80 -36.57 -15.07
CA LEU A 369 -7.74 -37.54 -14.50
C LEU A 369 -7.90 -37.34 -13.00
N ASP A 370 -9.13 -37.47 -12.53
CA ASP A 370 -9.44 -37.40 -11.11
C ASP A 370 -8.73 -38.51 -10.31
N ASN A 371 -8.33 -38.21 -9.07
CA ASN A 371 -7.72 -39.17 -8.15
C ASN A 371 -6.46 -39.85 -8.71
N THR A 372 -5.66 -39.14 -9.50
CA THR A 372 -4.43 -39.68 -10.08
C THR A 372 -3.18 -38.89 -9.68
N VAL A 373 -2.04 -39.57 -9.67
CA VAL A 373 -0.71 -38.94 -9.62
C VAL A 373 -0.05 -39.14 -10.98
N SER A 374 0.17 -38.07 -11.72
CA SER A 374 0.92 -38.08 -12.96
C SER A 374 2.36 -37.63 -12.74
N VAL A 375 3.31 -38.45 -13.18
CA VAL A 375 4.76 -38.15 -13.13
C VAL A 375 5.29 -37.70 -14.50
N GLY A 376 4.41 -37.32 -15.42
CA GLY A 376 4.77 -36.94 -16.79
C GLY A 376 3.55 -36.54 -17.62
N ASN A 377 3.59 -36.81 -18.91
CA ASN A 377 2.50 -36.56 -19.86
C ASN A 377 2.57 -37.58 -21.02
N SER A 378 1.79 -37.37 -22.08
CA SER A 378 1.68 -38.28 -23.23
C SER A 378 2.99 -38.47 -24.01
N SER A 379 3.92 -37.52 -23.97
CA SER A 379 5.23 -37.60 -24.65
C SER A 379 6.37 -37.83 -23.66
N LEU A 380 6.31 -37.22 -22.47
CA LEU A 380 7.30 -37.28 -21.41
C LEU A 380 6.90 -38.28 -20.31
N LYS A 381 7.65 -39.36 -20.14
CA LYS A 381 7.48 -40.30 -19.02
C LYS A 381 8.71 -40.30 -18.13
N ARG A 382 8.51 -40.62 -16.85
CA ARG A 382 9.60 -40.71 -15.88
C ARG A 382 9.66 -42.11 -15.28
N LYS A 383 10.89 -42.55 -14.98
CA LYS A 383 11.09 -43.71 -14.13
C LYS A 383 10.79 -43.34 -12.69
N ILE A 384 10.08 -44.21 -11.98
CA ILE A 384 9.96 -44.14 -10.53
C ILE A 384 11.02 -45.09 -9.97
N VAL A 385 12.08 -44.51 -9.38
CA VAL A 385 13.24 -45.24 -8.88
C VAL A 385 13.28 -45.24 -7.36
N ASN A 386 14.12 -46.10 -6.76
CA ASN A 386 14.21 -46.28 -5.30
C ASN A 386 12.91 -46.78 -4.66
N VAL A 387 12.12 -47.54 -5.40
CA VAL A 387 10.89 -48.17 -4.92
C VAL A 387 11.26 -49.45 -4.18
N LYS A 388 10.97 -49.52 -2.88
CA LYS A 388 11.12 -50.75 -2.08
C LYS A 388 10.15 -51.81 -2.59
N ASN A 389 10.47 -53.09 -2.40
CA ASN A 389 9.56 -54.18 -2.73
C ASN A 389 8.20 -53.97 -2.04
N GLY A 390 7.12 -53.97 -2.82
CA GLY A 390 5.75 -53.93 -2.31
C GLY A 390 5.33 -55.28 -1.75
N ALA A 391 4.32 -55.31 -0.90
CA ALA A 391 3.72 -56.57 -0.49
C ALA A 391 3.01 -57.25 -1.67
N ILE A 392 3.18 -58.57 -1.83
CA ILE A 392 2.45 -59.37 -2.82
C ILE A 392 1.38 -60.16 -2.08
N LYS A 393 0.18 -59.59 -1.99
CA LYS A 393 -1.02 -60.16 -1.36
C LYS A 393 -2.28 -59.68 -2.10
N SER A 394 -3.40 -60.36 -1.91
CA SER A 394 -4.66 -60.05 -2.61
C SER A 394 -5.25 -58.66 -2.33
N ASP A 395 -4.86 -58.05 -1.21
CA ASP A 395 -5.35 -56.77 -0.70
C ASP A 395 -4.22 -55.71 -0.65
N SER A 396 -3.10 -55.94 -1.34
CA SER A 396 -1.98 -55.00 -1.40
C SER A 396 -2.26 -53.85 -2.37
N TYR A 397 -1.92 -52.63 -1.95
CA TYR A 397 -1.94 -51.42 -2.77
C TYR A 397 -0.54 -50.84 -3.01
N ASP A 398 0.51 -51.60 -2.65
CA ASP A 398 1.89 -51.17 -2.84
C ASP A 398 2.29 -51.25 -4.31
N ALA A 399 3.10 -50.29 -4.76
CA ALA A 399 3.80 -50.42 -6.02
C ALA A 399 4.83 -51.56 -5.93
N ILE A 400 4.90 -52.42 -6.95
CA ILE A 400 5.97 -53.40 -7.11
C ILE A 400 7.16 -52.79 -7.87
N ASN A 401 8.35 -53.33 -7.67
CA ASN A 401 9.53 -52.95 -8.45
C ASN A 401 9.98 -54.08 -9.39
N GLY A 402 10.97 -53.78 -10.25
CA GLY A 402 11.50 -54.73 -11.23
C GLY A 402 12.09 -56.01 -10.63
N SER A 403 12.64 -55.98 -9.41
CA SER A 403 13.20 -57.17 -8.76
C SER A 403 12.14 -58.22 -8.41
N GLN A 404 10.94 -57.77 -8.06
CA GLN A 404 9.81 -58.67 -7.76
C GLN A 404 9.28 -59.31 -9.03
N LEU A 405 9.15 -58.54 -10.11
CA LEU A 405 8.74 -59.09 -11.41
C LEU A 405 9.79 -60.06 -11.96
N TYR A 406 11.07 -59.71 -11.88
CA TYR A 406 12.18 -60.59 -12.24
C TYR A 406 12.15 -61.91 -11.47
N ALA A 407 11.91 -61.87 -10.15
CA ALA A 407 11.83 -63.08 -9.34
C ALA A 407 10.70 -64.04 -9.79
N ILE A 408 9.59 -63.50 -10.30
CA ILE A 408 8.52 -64.31 -10.91
C ILE A 408 8.97 -64.89 -12.25
N SER A 409 9.55 -64.08 -13.14
CA SER A 409 10.08 -64.57 -14.43
C SER A 409 11.13 -65.67 -14.24
N ASP A 410 12.05 -65.49 -13.29
CA ASP A 410 13.10 -66.47 -12.95
C ASP A 410 12.50 -67.76 -12.39
N SER A 411 11.47 -67.65 -11.54
CA SER A 411 10.74 -68.82 -11.04
C SER A 411 10.05 -69.60 -12.18
N VAL A 412 9.41 -68.90 -13.13
CA VAL A 412 8.76 -69.53 -14.29
C VAL A 412 9.79 -70.20 -15.21
N ALA A 413 10.87 -69.51 -15.57
CA ALA A 413 11.94 -70.06 -16.41
C ALA A 413 12.51 -71.36 -15.80
N LYS A 414 12.81 -71.35 -14.49
CA LYS A 414 13.30 -72.53 -13.75
C LYS A 414 12.30 -73.68 -13.71
N ARG A 415 11.00 -73.40 -13.73
CA ARG A 415 9.95 -74.44 -13.72
C ARG A 415 9.62 -74.99 -15.10
N LEU A 416 9.77 -74.19 -16.16
CA LEU A 416 9.69 -74.68 -17.54
C LEU A 416 10.89 -75.56 -17.89
N GLY A 417 12.08 -75.24 -17.38
CA GLY A 417 13.30 -75.97 -17.70
C GLY A 417 13.66 -75.84 -19.19
N GLY A 418 14.25 -76.89 -19.78
CA GLY A 418 14.60 -76.88 -21.20
C GLY A 418 15.58 -75.76 -21.61
N GLY A 419 16.32 -75.18 -20.68
CA GLY A 419 17.21 -74.04 -20.96
C GLY A 419 16.50 -72.68 -21.03
N ALA A 420 15.20 -72.60 -20.69
CA ALA A 420 14.52 -71.31 -20.52
C ALA A 420 15.24 -70.47 -19.44
N ALA A 421 15.37 -69.17 -19.71
CA ALA A 421 16.00 -68.19 -18.83
C ALA A 421 15.25 -66.86 -18.90
N VAL A 422 15.57 -65.93 -18.00
CA VAL A 422 15.06 -64.56 -18.06
C VAL A 422 15.97 -63.75 -18.97
N ASP A 423 15.38 -63.05 -19.94
CA ASP A 423 16.08 -62.09 -20.79
C ASP A 423 16.53 -60.89 -19.95
N VAL A 424 17.79 -60.50 -20.10
CA VAL A 424 18.43 -59.46 -19.26
C VAL A 424 17.99 -58.05 -19.62
N ASP A 425 17.48 -57.85 -20.84
CA ASP A 425 17.14 -56.52 -21.35
C ASP A 425 15.68 -56.16 -21.06
N ASP A 426 14.77 -57.13 -21.10
CA ASP A 426 13.32 -56.88 -20.96
C ASP A 426 12.60 -57.73 -19.90
N GLY A 427 13.28 -58.70 -19.29
CA GLY A 427 12.70 -59.55 -18.24
C GLY A 427 11.73 -60.62 -18.74
N THR A 428 11.62 -60.84 -20.06
CA THR A 428 10.82 -61.92 -20.66
C THR A 428 11.46 -63.29 -20.42
N VAL A 429 10.67 -64.37 -20.54
CA VAL A 429 11.19 -65.74 -20.42
C VAL A 429 11.52 -66.27 -21.82
N THR A 430 12.78 -66.64 -22.05
CA THR A 430 13.22 -67.26 -23.30
C THR A 430 12.57 -68.63 -23.48
N ALA A 431 12.28 -69.00 -24.73
CA ALA A 431 11.58 -70.24 -25.00
C ALA A 431 12.40 -71.45 -24.53
N PRO A 432 11.79 -72.42 -23.81
CA PRO A 432 12.46 -73.67 -23.49
C PRO A 432 12.74 -74.45 -24.77
N THR A 433 13.71 -75.35 -24.74
CA THR A 433 13.96 -76.32 -25.82
C THR A 433 13.79 -77.72 -25.25
N TYR A 434 12.69 -78.38 -25.63
CA TYR A 434 12.41 -79.77 -25.30
C TYR A 434 12.83 -80.65 -26.47
N ASN A 435 13.90 -81.41 -26.29
CA ASN A 435 14.43 -82.30 -27.32
C ASN A 435 13.65 -83.62 -27.34
N LEU A 436 12.92 -83.88 -28.42
CA LEU A 436 12.16 -85.10 -28.65
C LEU A 436 12.72 -85.82 -29.88
N LYS A 437 12.40 -87.12 -30.02
CA LYS A 437 12.94 -87.96 -31.11
C LYS A 437 12.58 -87.43 -32.51
N ASN A 438 11.47 -86.71 -32.66
CA ASN A 438 11.00 -86.11 -33.91
C ASN A 438 11.31 -84.60 -34.03
N GLY A 439 12.31 -84.11 -33.28
CA GLY A 439 12.78 -82.73 -33.32
C GLY A 439 12.50 -81.95 -32.03
N SER A 440 13.14 -80.78 -31.90
CA SER A 440 13.01 -79.93 -30.73
C SER A 440 11.71 -79.13 -30.75
N LYS A 441 11.05 -79.00 -29.60
CA LYS A 441 9.84 -78.18 -29.40
C LYS A 441 10.14 -77.06 -28.42
N ASN A 442 9.56 -75.89 -28.71
CA ASN A 442 9.85 -74.68 -27.96
C ASN A 442 8.77 -74.29 -26.92
N ASN A 443 7.80 -75.18 -26.71
CA ASN A 443 6.72 -75.00 -25.73
C ASN A 443 6.20 -76.36 -25.25
N VAL A 444 5.61 -76.36 -24.06
CA VAL A 444 5.16 -77.58 -23.38
C VAL A 444 4.05 -78.29 -24.16
N GLY A 445 3.07 -77.54 -24.67
CA GLY A 445 1.94 -78.12 -25.40
C GLY A 445 2.38 -78.88 -26.65
N ALA A 446 3.24 -78.29 -27.47
CA ALA A 446 3.79 -78.94 -28.66
C ALA A 446 4.68 -80.14 -28.31
N ALA A 447 5.40 -80.08 -27.19
CA ALA A 447 6.18 -81.22 -26.71
C ALA A 447 5.27 -82.38 -26.25
N LEU A 448 4.21 -82.08 -25.51
CA LEU A 448 3.23 -83.06 -25.04
C LEU A 448 2.41 -83.65 -26.18
N ALA A 449 2.02 -82.85 -27.18
CA ALA A 449 1.29 -83.35 -28.36
C ALA A 449 2.13 -84.38 -29.13
N VAL A 450 3.42 -84.11 -29.32
CA VAL A 450 4.34 -85.10 -29.90
C VAL A 450 4.40 -86.37 -29.06
N LEU A 451 4.52 -86.24 -27.73
CA LEU A 451 4.58 -87.41 -26.86
C LEU A 451 3.29 -88.22 -26.96
N ASP A 452 2.13 -87.56 -26.92
CA ASP A 452 0.83 -88.19 -27.07
C ASP A 452 0.74 -88.97 -28.39
N GLU A 453 1.00 -88.34 -29.53
CA GLU A 453 0.99 -88.98 -30.86
C GLU A 453 1.97 -90.17 -31.00
N ASN A 454 3.06 -90.19 -30.24
CA ASN A 454 4.15 -91.17 -30.39
C ASN A 454 4.25 -92.17 -29.22
N THR A 455 3.29 -92.15 -28.28
CA THR A 455 3.17 -93.17 -27.22
C THR A 455 2.33 -94.37 -27.67
N LEU A 456 2.37 -95.46 -26.88
CA LEU A 456 1.48 -96.61 -27.05
C LEU A 456 0.04 -96.19 -26.73
N GLN A 457 -0.77 -96.04 -27.78
CA GLN A 457 -2.17 -95.65 -27.67
C GLN A 457 -3.06 -96.89 -27.68
N TRP A 458 -4.11 -96.93 -26.87
CA TRP A 458 -5.09 -98.03 -26.85
C TRP A 458 -6.01 -97.93 -28.08
N ASP A 459 -5.95 -98.91 -28.98
CA ASP A 459 -6.85 -99.01 -30.13
C ASP A 459 -8.12 -99.76 -29.72
N GLN A 460 -9.21 -99.02 -29.45
CA GLN A 460 -10.50 -99.60 -29.04
C GLN A 460 -11.07 -100.59 -30.06
N THR A 461 -10.77 -100.41 -31.35
CA THR A 461 -11.22 -101.27 -32.44
C THR A 461 -10.45 -102.60 -32.49
N LYS A 462 -9.17 -102.60 -32.12
CA LYS A 462 -8.31 -103.79 -32.15
C LYS A 462 -8.13 -104.46 -30.77
N GLY A 463 -8.61 -103.85 -29.69
CA GLY A 463 -8.50 -104.39 -28.33
C GLY A 463 -7.06 -104.55 -27.85
N LYS A 464 -6.13 -103.72 -28.34
CA LYS A 464 -4.70 -103.78 -28.00
C LYS A 464 -4.06 -102.39 -28.08
N TYR A 465 -2.94 -102.20 -27.38
CA TYR A 465 -2.11 -101.00 -27.55
C TYR A 465 -1.38 -101.06 -28.90
N SER A 466 -1.33 -99.94 -29.61
CA SER A 466 -0.54 -99.74 -30.84
C SER A 466 0.17 -98.39 -30.81
N ALA A 467 1.43 -98.34 -31.23
CA ALA A 467 2.12 -97.09 -31.51
C ALA A 467 1.89 -96.69 -32.98
N ALA A 468 1.74 -95.40 -33.27
CA ALA A 468 1.60 -94.89 -34.65
C ALA A 468 2.87 -95.11 -35.49
N HIS A 469 4.03 -95.27 -34.84
CA HIS A 469 5.31 -95.58 -35.46
C HIS A 469 6.05 -96.67 -34.68
N GLY A 470 5.82 -97.93 -35.05
CA GLY A 470 6.55 -99.10 -34.61
C GLY A 470 6.64 -100.11 -35.75
#